data_AF-A0A0J7Y7J7-F1
#
_entry.id   AF-A0A0J7Y7J7-F1
#
_cell.length_a   1.000
_cell.length_b   1.000
_cell.length_c   1.000
_cell.angle_alpha   90.00
_cell.angle_beta   90.00
_cell.angle_gamma   90.00
#
_symmetry.space_group_name_H-M   'P 1'
#
loop_
_entity.id
_entity.type
_entity.pdbx_description
1 polymer ?
#
loop_
_entity_poly.entity_id
_entity_poly.type
_entity_poly.pdbx_seq_one_letter_code
_entity_poly.pdbx_strand_id
1 'polypeptide(L)'
;MRKYWLNAVIVAGILATPAIARQDDKAITNRDPDAVDVAKTPMNDLNVGRDGEIPPLLVKATAQPYAMAGLGKCRQIAGAIQELDEVLGPDIDLPQAERDRISAGRVGKWVVASFIPFRGLIREVSGANAQDRKVNAAIQAGLTRRGYLKGLGQAKGCRYPASPAPASVVQARLDEIKSAEKKEAKSGKRKGKDDGELAFKSEPDVRQPVPKN
;
A
#
# COMPACT_ATOMS: atom_id res chain seq x y z
N MET A 1 39.69 45.12 -31.44
CA MET A 1 39.04 45.65 -32.66
C MET A 1 38.65 44.51 -33.60
N ARG A 2 37.38 44.14 -33.65
CA ARG A 2 36.61 43.87 -34.88
C ARG A 2 35.21 43.38 -34.48
N LYS A 3 34.24 44.11 -35.01
CA LYS A 3 32.82 44.07 -34.72
C LYS A 3 32.09 43.37 -35.89
N TYR A 4 30.84 43.00 -35.61
CA TYR A 4 29.73 42.69 -36.54
C TYR A 4 29.82 41.29 -37.18
N TRP A 5 28.75 40.51 -37.35
CA TRP A 5 27.40 40.87 -37.78
C TRP A 5 26.32 39.98 -37.13
N LEU A 6 25.21 40.61 -36.77
CA LEU A 6 23.93 39.99 -36.47
C LEU A 6 23.39 39.28 -37.72
N ASN A 7 22.81 38.09 -37.54
CA ASN A 7 21.67 37.64 -38.34
C ASN A 7 20.59 37.14 -37.38
N ALA A 8 19.61 38.02 -37.16
CA ALA A 8 18.37 37.70 -36.47
C ALA A 8 17.46 36.98 -37.46
N VAL A 9 17.26 35.66 -37.28
CA VAL A 9 16.16 34.93 -37.91
C VAL A 9 15.03 34.90 -36.90
N ILE A 10 14.05 35.78 -37.10
CA ILE A 10 12.77 35.79 -36.40
C ILE A 10 11.95 34.63 -37.00
N VAL A 11 11.92 33.49 -36.31
CA VAL A 11 10.90 32.46 -36.54
C VAL A 11 9.70 32.81 -35.70
N ALA A 12 8.73 33.49 -36.31
CA ALA A 12 7.38 33.61 -35.79
C ALA A 12 6.61 32.32 -36.15
N GLY A 13 6.21 31.53 -35.16
CA GLY A 13 5.47 30.30 -35.41
C GLY A 13 4.99 29.58 -34.15
N ILE A 14 3.75 29.89 -33.76
CA ILE A 14 2.85 29.09 -32.91
C ILE A 14 3.20 29.09 -31.40
N LEU A 15 2.64 30.08 -30.68
CA LEU A 15 2.37 29.99 -29.25
C LEU A 15 1.28 28.93 -29.01
N ALA A 16 1.68 27.66 -28.90
CA ALA A 16 0.84 26.65 -28.29
C ALA A 16 0.87 26.88 -26.78
N THR A 17 -0.08 27.67 -26.27
CA THR A 17 -0.38 27.72 -24.84
C THR A 17 -0.64 26.28 -24.37
N PRO A 18 0.13 25.73 -23.40
CA PRO A 18 -0.33 24.55 -22.71
C PRO A 18 -1.59 24.98 -21.98
N ALA A 19 -2.72 24.38 -22.33
CA ALA A 19 -3.90 24.46 -21.51
C ALA A 19 -3.50 24.00 -20.10
N ILE A 20 -3.41 24.94 -19.16
CA ILE A 20 -3.44 24.64 -17.74
C ILE A 20 -4.80 23.98 -17.53
N ALA A 21 -4.82 22.65 -17.55
CA ALA A 21 -5.91 21.88 -17.02
C ALA A 21 -6.02 22.26 -15.55
N ARG A 22 -7.05 23.05 -15.22
CA ARG A 22 -7.43 23.28 -13.83
C ARG A 22 -7.65 21.91 -13.20
N GLN A 23 -6.91 21.66 -12.13
CA GLN A 23 -7.23 20.61 -11.17
C GLN A 23 -8.64 20.88 -10.66
N ASP A 24 -9.59 20.03 -11.06
CA ASP A 24 -10.83 19.88 -10.33
C ASP A 24 -10.52 19.07 -9.07
N ASP A 25 -10.34 19.80 -7.97
CA ASP A 25 -10.43 19.27 -6.61
C ASP A 25 -11.87 18.77 -6.37
N LYS A 26 -12.12 17.48 -6.60
CA LYS A 26 -13.29 16.79 -6.05
C LYS A 26 -12.89 15.47 -5.39
N ALA A 27 -13.38 15.32 -4.16
CA ALA A 27 -13.17 14.19 -3.28
C ALA A 27 -13.59 12.86 -3.92
N ILE A 28 -12.69 11.88 -3.86
CA ILE A 28 -12.90 10.50 -4.31
C ILE A 28 -13.79 9.78 -3.28
N THR A 29 -15.09 10.02 -3.31
CA THR A 29 -16.09 9.11 -2.70
C THR A 29 -17.33 9.11 -3.58
N ASN A 30 -17.61 7.95 -4.18
CA ASN A 30 -18.59 7.67 -5.24
C ASN A 30 -18.10 7.88 -6.68
N ARG A 31 -17.48 6.83 -7.22
CA ARG A 31 -17.59 6.46 -8.63
C ARG A 31 -18.16 5.04 -8.65
N ASP A 32 -19.43 4.91 -9.03
CA ASP A 32 -19.95 3.65 -9.55
C ASP A 32 -19.09 3.25 -10.77
N PRO A 33 -18.76 1.96 -10.95
CA PRO A 33 -17.92 1.54 -12.05
C PRO A 33 -18.65 1.74 -13.38
N ASP A 34 -18.26 2.77 -14.12
CA ASP A 34 -18.59 2.87 -15.55
C ASP A 34 -18.10 1.62 -16.26
N ALA A 35 -19.00 0.98 -17.01
CA ALA A 35 -18.84 -0.30 -17.70
C ALA A 35 -17.77 -0.31 -18.82
N VAL A 36 -16.86 0.66 -18.84
CA VAL A 36 -15.82 0.84 -19.86
C VAL A 36 -14.43 0.42 -19.34
N ASP A 37 -14.25 0.18 -18.03
CA ASP A 37 -12.97 -0.32 -17.48
C ASP A 37 -12.84 -1.86 -17.50
N VAL A 38 -13.85 -2.58 -18.02
CA VAL A 38 -13.83 -4.04 -18.17
C VAL A 38 -13.04 -4.49 -19.42
N ALA A 39 -12.74 -3.58 -20.34
CA ALA A 39 -12.06 -3.90 -21.60
C ALA A 39 -10.52 -3.98 -21.53
N LYS A 40 -9.89 -3.63 -20.40
CA LYS A 40 -8.43 -3.76 -20.22
C LYS A 40 -7.98 -5.14 -19.74
N THR A 41 -8.91 -6.07 -19.58
CA THR A 41 -8.67 -7.40 -19.03
C THR A 41 -7.81 -8.34 -19.92
N PRO A 42 -7.46 -8.09 -21.21
CA PRO A 42 -6.53 -8.98 -21.90
C PRO A 42 -5.05 -8.51 -21.89
N MET A 43 -4.71 -7.31 -21.40
CA MET A 43 -3.31 -6.82 -21.44
C MET A 43 -2.46 -7.21 -20.21
N ASN A 44 -3.06 -7.78 -19.16
CA ASN A 44 -2.31 -8.32 -18.00
C ASN A 44 -1.73 -9.72 -18.24
N ASP A 45 -2.09 -10.37 -19.35
CA ASP A 45 -1.72 -11.75 -19.69
C ASP A 45 -0.40 -11.85 -20.47
N LEU A 46 0.11 -10.71 -20.94
CA LEU A 46 1.43 -10.60 -21.55
C LEU A 46 2.28 -9.77 -20.60
N ASN A 47 3.25 -10.41 -19.94
CA ASN A 47 4.09 -9.91 -18.86
C ASN A 47 5.04 -8.74 -19.25
N VAL A 48 4.56 -7.77 -20.02
CA VAL A 48 5.31 -6.60 -20.48
C VAL A 48 4.96 -5.44 -19.54
N GLY A 49 5.93 -5.03 -18.71
CA GLY A 49 5.78 -3.86 -17.82
C GLY A 49 5.90 -4.14 -16.31
N ARG A 50 6.15 -5.39 -15.89
CA ARG A 50 6.32 -5.75 -14.47
C ARG A 50 7.78 -5.89 -14.00
N ASP A 51 8.76 -5.66 -14.88
CA ASP A 51 10.19 -5.75 -14.51
C ASP A 51 10.65 -4.64 -13.54
N GLY A 52 9.88 -3.55 -13.43
CA GLY A 52 10.06 -2.51 -12.40
C GLY A 52 9.36 -2.80 -11.07
N GLU A 53 8.73 -3.97 -10.91
CA GLU A 53 7.90 -4.30 -9.74
C GLU A 53 8.72 -4.84 -8.55
N ILE A 54 9.90 -5.42 -8.79
CA ILE A 54 10.75 -5.95 -7.71
C ILE A 54 11.63 -4.82 -7.15
N PRO A 55 11.50 -4.45 -5.87
CA PRO A 55 12.34 -3.43 -5.25
C PRO A 55 13.83 -3.79 -5.35
N PRO A 56 14.72 -2.85 -5.70
CA PRO A 56 16.16 -3.11 -5.84
C PRO A 56 16.80 -3.74 -4.60
N LEU A 57 16.27 -3.41 -3.41
CA LEU A 57 16.68 -4.01 -2.15
C LEU A 57 16.50 -5.53 -2.13
N LEU A 58 15.37 -6.03 -2.67
CA LEU A 58 15.10 -7.46 -2.73
C LEU A 58 15.93 -8.16 -3.81
N VAL A 59 16.20 -7.49 -4.93
CA VAL A 59 17.14 -8.00 -5.95
C VAL A 59 18.53 -8.21 -5.34
N LYS A 60 19.01 -7.23 -4.57
CA LYS A 60 20.28 -7.34 -3.83
C LYS A 60 20.23 -8.48 -2.80
N ALA A 61 19.10 -8.64 -2.10
CA ALA A 61 18.91 -9.75 -1.17
C ALA A 61 18.94 -11.12 -1.86
N THR A 62 18.42 -11.24 -3.09
CA THR A 62 18.52 -12.48 -3.88
C THR A 62 19.97 -12.83 -4.23
N ALA A 63 20.77 -11.85 -4.64
CA ALA A 63 22.17 -12.09 -4.98
C ALA A 63 23.05 -12.36 -3.75
N GLN A 64 22.78 -11.69 -2.65
CA GLN A 64 23.63 -11.71 -1.46
C GLN A 64 22.82 -11.70 -0.15
N PRO A 65 22.05 -12.77 0.14
CA PRO A 65 21.14 -12.80 1.29
C PRO A 65 21.89 -12.65 2.62
N TYR A 66 23.10 -13.20 2.71
CA TYR A 66 23.92 -13.22 3.94
C TYR A 66 25.07 -12.20 3.94
N ALA A 67 25.11 -11.24 3.01
CA ALA A 67 26.21 -10.27 2.96
C ALA A 67 26.25 -9.34 4.18
N MET A 68 27.47 -9.19 4.70
CA MET A 68 27.83 -8.46 5.92
C MET A 68 28.57 -7.14 5.70
N ALA A 69 28.81 -6.78 4.44
CA ALA A 69 29.51 -5.55 4.09
C ALA A 69 28.79 -4.34 4.70
N GLY A 70 29.52 -3.57 5.51
CA GLY A 70 28.99 -2.36 6.15
C GLY A 70 28.08 -2.58 7.37
N LEU A 71 27.96 -3.82 7.89
CA LEU A 71 27.03 -4.17 8.99
C LEU A 71 27.76 -4.51 10.30
N GLY A 72 28.78 -3.74 10.65
CA GLY A 72 29.62 -3.98 11.84
C GLY A 72 28.97 -3.57 13.17
N LYS A 73 28.10 -2.54 13.15
CA LYS A 73 27.48 -1.93 14.35
C LYS A 73 25.99 -2.25 14.42
N CYS A 74 25.43 -2.37 15.62
CA CYS A 74 24.00 -2.60 15.83
C CYS A 74 23.10 -1.58 15.12
N ARG A 75 23.51 -0.30 15.05
CA ARG A 75 22.77 0.73 14.29
C ARG A 75 22.69 0.45 12.79
N GLN A 76 23.75 -0.11 12.20
CA GLN A 76 23.78 -0.46 10.78
C GLN A 76 22.88 -1.68 10.51
N ILE A 77 22.89 -2.66 11.41
CA ILE A 77 21.99 -3.82 11.35
C ILE A 77 20.53 -3.38 11.48
N ALA A 78 20.23 -2.50 12.45
CA ALA A 78 18.90 -1.92 12.62
C ALA A 78 18.40 -1.22 11.35
N GLY A 79 19.22 -0.35 10.76
CA GLY A 79 18.87 0.36 9.52
C GLY A 79 18.60 -0.60 8.36
N ALA A 80 19.45 -1.61 8.18
CA ALA A 80 19.24 -2.61 7.13
C ALA A 80 17.98 -3.46 7.34
N ILE A 81 17.58 -3.73 8.59
CA ILE A 81 16.31 -4.40 8.89
C ILE A 81 15.12 -3.47 8.62
N GLN A 82 15.22 -2.19 8.98
CA GLN A 82 14.17 -1.19 8.72
C GLN A 82 13.93 -1.00 7.23
N GLU A 83 14.98 -0.90 6.41
CA GLU A 83 14.86 -0.87 4.96
C GLU A 83 14.11 -2.09 4.41
N LEU A 84 14.35 -3.29 5.00
CA LEU A 84 13.63 -4.50 4.62
C LEU A 84 12.18 -4.48 5.09
N ASP A 85 11.89 -3.96 6.29
CA ASP A 85 10.53 -3.86 6.84
C ASP A 85 9.66 -2.85 6.08
N GLU A 86 10.24 -1.76 5.57
CA GLU A 86 9.53 -0.80 4.70
C GLU A 86 9.02 -1.47 3.41
N VAL A 87 9.80 -2.41 2.88
CA VAL A 87 9.48 -3.13 1.64
C VAL A 87 8.59 -4.35 1.89
N LEU A 88 8.96 -5.19 2.86
CA LEU A 88 8.30 -6.47 3.15
C LEU A 88 7.10 -6.33 4.08
N GLY A 89 6.97 -5.21 4.77
CA GLY A 89 5.99 -5.00 5.83
C GLY A 89 6.43 -5.58 7.19
N PRO A 90 5.52 -5.52 8.18
CA PRO A 90 5.81 -5.96 9.55
C PRO A 90 6.27 -7.42 9.60
N ASP A 91 7.23 -7.71 10.48
CA ASP A 91 7.78 -9.06 10.58
C ASP A 91 6.86 -10.03 11.35
N ILE A 92 7.15 -11.33 11.21
CA ILE A 92 6.35 -12.42 11.79
C ILE A 92 6.39 -12.44 13.32
N ASP A 93 7.37 -11.75 13.93
CA ASP A 93 7.52 -11.61 15.38
C ASP A 93 6.61 -10.53 15.99
N LEU A 94 5.92 -9.75 15.16
CA LEU A 94 4.90 -8.79 15.57
C LEU A 94 3.49 -9.42 15.57
N PRO A 95 2.52 -8.87 16.31
CA PRO A 95 1.15 -9.39 16.37
C PRO A 95 0.48 -9.56 15.01
N GLN A 96 -0.37 -10.58 14.85
CA GLN A 96 -1.09 -10.83 13.59
C GLN A 96 -1.91 -9.61 13.16
N ALA A 97 -2.61 -8.98 14.11
CA ALA A 97 -3.39 -7.77 13.85
C ALA A 97 -2.57 -6.60 13.28
N GLU A 98 -1.26 -6.51 13.58
CA GLU A 98 -0.38 -5.48 12.97
C GLU A 98 -0.08 -5.81 11.51
N ARG A 99 0.13 -7.10 11.20
CA ARG A 99 0.33 -7.59 9.84
C ARG A 99 -0.93 -7.46 8.99
N ASP A 100 -2.09 -7.73 9.58
CA ASP A 100 -3.40 -7.67 8.92
C ASP A 100 -3.85 -6.23 8.64
N ARG A 101 -3.47 -5.26 9.48
CA ARG A 101 -3.79 -3.83 9.25
C ARG A 101 -3.11 -3.26 8.00
N ILE A 102 -1.87 -3.66 7.73
CA ILE A 102 -1.17 -3.29 6.48
C ILE A 102 -1.78 -4.01 5.28
N SER A 103 -2.25 -5.25 5.48
CA SER A 103 -3.02 -6.00 4.49
C SER A 103 -4.33 -5.27 4.15
N ALA A 104 -5.15 -4.87 5.12
CA ALA A 104 -6.42 -4.18 4.86
C ALA A 104 -6.29 -2.85 4.08
N GLY A 105 -5.19 -2.10 4.25
CA GLY A 105 -4.90 -0.89 3.48
C GLY A 105 -4.31 -1.12 2.07
N ARG A 106 -3.82 -2.34 1.77
CA ARG A 106 -3.17 -2.71 0.49
C ARG A 106 -3.96 -3.79 -0.28
N VAL A 107 -4.90 -4.46 0.37
CA VAL A 107 -5.75 -5.56 -0.13
C VAL A 107 -7.07 -5.01 -0.68
N GLY A 108 -6.97 -3.95 -1.48
CA GLY A 108 -8.01 -3.60 -2.45
C GLY A 108 -7.89 -4.36 -3.78
N LYS A 109 -6.80 -5.12 -4.01
CA LYS A 109 -6.46 -5.66 -5.34
C LYS A 109 -6.26 -7.17 -5.50
N TRP A 110 -6.31 -7.99 -4.44
CA TRP A 110 -5.85 -9.39 -4.55
C TRP A 110 -6.72 -10.50 -3.93
N VAL A 111 -7.94 -10.22 -3.45
CA VAL A 111 -8.77 -11.25 -2.76
C VAL A 111 -9.94 -11.81 -3.60
N VAL A 112 -10.10 -11.47 -4.88
CA VAL A 112 -11.18 -12.05 -5.73
C VAL A 112 -10.67 -12.76 -7.00
N ALA A 113 -9.39 -13.10 -7.09
CA ALA A 113 -8.85 -13.85 -8.25
C ALA A 113 -8.52 -15.33 -7.96
N SER A 114 -8.55 -15.76 -6.69
CA SER A 114 -8.01 -17.06 -6.26
C SER A 114 -9.03 -18.20 -6.18
N PHE A 115 -10.29 -17.97 -6.54
CA PHE A 115 -11.37 -18.99 -6.44
C PHE A 115 -11.76 -19.61 -7.79
N ILE A 116 -10.79 -19.90 -8.65
CA ILE A 116 -11.01 -20.86 -9.74
C ILE A 116 -10.13 -22.09 -9.45
N PRO A 117 -10.70 -23.20 -8.95
CA PRO A 117 -9.95 -24.43 -8.76
C PRO A 117 -9.34 -24.87 -10.11
N PHE A 118 -8.07 -25.31 -10.09
CA PHE A 118 -7.25 -25.76 -11.23
C PHE A 118 -6.61 -24.71 -12.15
N ARG A 119 -6.84 -23.39 -11.96
CA ARG A 119 -6.14 -22.38 -12.78
C ARG A 119 -4.62 -22.32 -12.50
N GLY A 120 -4.20 -22.69 -11.29
CA GLY A 120 -2.78 -22.79 -10.89
C GLY A 120 -2.00 -23.80 -11.74
N LEU A 121 -2.49 -25.05 -11.84
CA LEU A 121 -1.85 -26.12 -12.61
C LEU A 121 -1.83 -25.85 -14.12
N ILE A 122 -2.93 -25.29 -14.67
CA ILE A 122 -3.01 -24.94 -16.11
C ILE A 122 -2.04 -23.79 -16.44
N ARG A 123 -1.85 -22.83 -15.53
CA ARG A 123 -0.89 -21.72 -15.68
C ARG A 123 0.56 -22.12 -15.40
N GLU A 124 0.76 -23.13 -14.55
CA GLU A 124 2.07 -23.77 -14.28
C GLU A 124 2.61 -24.45 -15.54
N VAL A 125 1.75 -25.20 -16.24
CA VAL A 125 2.09 -25.93 -17.47
C VAL A 125 2.26 -24.98 -18.66
N SER A 126 1.56 -23.84 -18.70
CA SER A 126 1.70 -22.84 -19.78
C SER A 126 2.91 -21.90 -19.64
N GLY A 127 3.63 -21.95 -18.51
CA GLY A 127 4.85 -21.15 -18.30
C GLY A 127 4.61 -19.65 -18.02
N ALA A 128 3.36 -19.19 -17.93
CA ALA A 128 2.99 -17.77 -17.84
C ALA A 128 3.34 -17.08 -16.49
N ASN A 129 4.05 -17.75 -15.57
CA ASN A 129 4.31 -17.27 -14.19
C ASN A 129 5.79 -16.98 -13.94
N ALA A 130 6.63 -16.90 -14.98
CA ALA A 130 8.06 -16.70 -14.79
C ALA A 130 8.38 -15.47 -13.94
N GLN A 131 7.58 -14.40 -14.06
CA GLN A 131 7.74 -13.20 -13.25
C GLN A 131 7.28 -13.37 -11.80
N ASP A 132 6.11 -13.98 -11.57
CA ASP A 132 5.63 -14.21 -10.21
C ASP A 132 6.60 -15.11 -9.43
N ARG A 133 7.25 -16.07 -10.10
CA ARG A 133 8.34 -16.85 -9.50
C ARG A 133 9.53 -15.98 -9.09
N LYS A 134 9.94 -15.02 -9.92
CA LYS A 134 11.03 -14.09 -9.59
C LYS A 134 10.65 -13.18 -8.42
N VAL A 135 9.43 -12.64 -8.41
CA VAL A 135 8.91 -11.80 -7.32
C VAL A 135 8.89 -12.59 -6.01
N ASN A 136 8.33 -13.79 -6.03
CA ASN A 136 8.29 -14.66 -4.85
C ASN A 136 9.70 -15.03 -4.38
N ALA A 137 10.62 -15.36 -5.29
CA ALA A 137 12.02 -15.64 -4.94
C ALA A 137 12.70 -14.42 -4.29
N ALA A 138 12.43 -13.21 -4.76
CA ALA A 138 12.96 -11.98 -4.20
C ALA A 138 12.39 -11.69 -2.80
N ILE A 139 11.09 -11.91 -2.58
CA ILE A 139 10.46 -11.81 -1.26
C ILE A 139 11.09 -12.81 -0.29
N GLN A 140 11.23 -14.08 -0.70
CA GLN A 140 11.84 -15.11 0.15
C GLN A 140 13.30 -14.80 0.49
N ALA A 141 14.06 -14.25 -0.45
CA ALA A 141 15.43 -13.80 -0.19
C ALA A 141 15.46 -12.61 0.79
N GLY A 142 14.52 -11.66 0.66
CA GLY A 142 14.35 -10.55 1.60
C GLY A 142 14.02 -11.02 3.03
N LEU A 143 13.06 -11.94 3.17
CA LEU A 143 12.68 -12.53 4.45
C LEU A 143 13.85 -13.29 5.09
N THR A 144 14.58 -14.07 4.28
CA THR A 144 15.77 -14.81 4.72
C THR A 144 16.85 -13.85 5.21
N ARG A 145 17.11 -12.76 4.47
CA ARG A 145 18.07 -11.72 4.87
C ARG A 145 17.63 -11.05 6.17
N ARG A 146 16.35 -10.68 6.33
CA ARG A 146 15.82 -10.08 7.56
C ARG A 146 16.02 -11.00 8.76
N GLY A 147 15.65 -12.28 8.62
CA GLY A 147 15.82 -13.28 9.67
C GLY A 147 17.29 -13.46 10.06
N TYR A 148 18.18 -13.54 9.07
CA TYR A 148 19.62 -13.62 9.31
C TYR A 148 20.16 -12.41 10.08
N LEU A 149 19.79 -11.19 9.67
CA LEU A 149 20.24 -9.96 10.34
C LEU A 149 19.74 -9.87 11.78
N LYS A 150 18.49 -10.27 12.05
CA LYS A 150 17.94 -10.35 13.41
C LYS A 150 18.70 -11.36 14.26
N GLY A 151 18.96 -12.56 13.73
CA GLY A 151 19.73 -13.59 14.43
C GLY A 151 21.16 -13.14 14.75
N LEU A 152 21.81 -12.48 13.79
CA LEU A 152 23.14 -11.91 13.99
C LEU A 152 23.13 -10.80 15.06
N GLY A 153 22.19 -9.87 14.97
CA GLY A 153 22.11 -8.79 15.94
C GLY A 153 21.78 -9.31 17.34
N GLN A 154 20.95 -10.36 17.46
CA GLN A 154 20.76 -11.06 18.73
C GLN A 154 22.08 -11.67 19.24
N ALA A 155 22.84 -12.37 18.40
CA ALA A 155 24.15 -12.93 18.78
C ALA A 155 25.15 -11.84 19.20
N LYS A 156 25.02 -10.63 18.66
CA LYS A 156 25.82 -9.45 19.03
C LYS A 156 25.28 -8.68 20.25
N GLY A 157 24.17 -9.11 20.86
CA GLY A 157 23.54 -8.40 21.97
C GLY A 157 22.91 -7.06 21.59
N CYS A 158 22.56 -6.88 20.31
CA CYS A 158 21.83 -5.70 19.86
C CYS A 158 20.40 -5.70 20.42
N ARG A 159 19.85 -4.49 20.61
CA ARG A 159 18.45 -4.30 20.98
C ARG A 159 17.56 -4.26 19.73
N TYR A 160 16.27 -4.52 19.92
CA TYR A 160 15.25 -4.27 18.90
C TYR A 160 15.38 -2.83 18.33
N PRO A 161 15.28 -2.62 17.00
CA PRO A 161 14.88 -3.57 15.96
C PRO A 161 16.00 -4.43 15.36
N ALA A 162 17.25 -4.29 15.83
CA ALA A 162 18.38 -5.09 15.33
C ALA A 162 18.37 -6.56 15.82
N SER A 163 17.41 -6.96 16.63
CA SER A 163 17.22 -8.30 17.16
C SER A 163 15.73 -8.68 17.05
N PRO A 164 15.35 -9.95 17.27
CA PRO A 164 13.94 -10.32 17.40
C PRO A 164 13.22 -9.46 18.44
N ALA A 165 11.94 -9.20 18.18
CA ALA A 165 11.10 -8.44 19.09
C ALA A 165 10.98 -9.17 20.45
N PRO A 166 11.39 -8.54 21.57
CA PRO A 166 11.17 -9.12 22.88
C PRO A 166 9.68 -9.06 23.23
N ALA A 167 9.24 -9.93 24.16
CA ALA A 167 7.85 -10.01 24.58
C ALA A 167 7.26 -8.66 25.02
N SER A 168 8.06 -7.78 25.64
CA SER A 168 7.61 -6.45 26.05
C SER A 168 7.20 -5.56 24.87
N VAL A 169 7.91 -5.64 23.74
CA VAL A 169 7.59 -4.87 22.53
C VAL A 169 6.31 -5.41 21.90
N VAL A 170 6.19 -6.75 21.82
CA VAL A 170 4.98 -7.39 21.27
C VAL A 170 3.75 -7.04 22.09
N GLN A 171 3.84 -7.06 23.43
CA GLN A 171 2.72 -6.69 24.30
C GLN A 171 2.35 -5.21 24.17
N ALA A 172 3.32 -4.30 24.11
CA ALA A 172 3.06 -2.89 23.89
C ALA A 172 2.28 -2.66 22.58
N ARG A 173 2.67 -3.34 21.49
CA ARG A 173 1.94 -3.28 20.20
C ARG A 173 0.54 -3.86 20.29
N LEU A 174 0.35 -4.99 20.97
CA LEU A 174 -0.98 -5.57 21.20
C LEU A 174 -1.90 -4.62 21.96
N ASP A 175 -1.39 -3.93 22.96
CA ASP A 175 -2.18 -3.01 23.76
C ASP A 175 -2.54 -1.74 22.97
N GLU A 176 -1.60 -1.22 22.16
CA GLU A 176 -1.89 -0.17 21.18
C GLU A 176 -3.02 -0.59 20.22
N ILE A 177 -2.93 -1.78 19.65
CA ILE A 177 -3.93 -2.36 18.73
C ILE A 177 -5.31 -2.45 19.39
N LYS A 178 -5.40 -3.06 20.57
CA LYS A 178 -6.65 -3.18 21.34
C LYS A 178 -7.21 -1.81 21.73
N SER A 179 -6.36 -0.85 22.04
CA SER A 179 -6.79 0.51 22.40
C SER A 179 -7.39 1.24 21.19
N ALA A 180 -6.85 1.02 19.99
CA ALA A 180 -7.39 1.57 18.73
C ALA A 180 -8.75 0.95 18.40
N GLU A 181 -8.89 -0.37 18.50
CA GLU A 181 -10.16 -1.08 18.27
C GLU A 181 -11.26 -0.63 19.24
N LYS A 182 -10.91 -0.44 20.52
CA LYS A 182 -11.85 0.12 21.52
C LYS A 182 -12.29 1.55 21.19
N LYS A 183 -11.42 2.37 20.59
CA LYS A 183 -11.76 3.74 20.16
C LYS A 183 -12.70 3.71 18.95
N GLU A 184 -12.41 2.87 17.96
CA GLU A 184 -13.27 2.69 16.78
C GLU A 184 -14.66 2.17 17.15
N ALA A 185 -14.74 1.16 18.03
CA ALA A 185 -16.01 0.61 18.52
C ALA A 185 -16.85 1.65 19.29
N LYS A 186 -16.21 2.51 20.09
CA LYS A 186 -16.90 3.61 20.79
C LYS A 186 -17.38 4.71 19.83
N SER A 187 -16.60 5.01 18.79
CA SER A 187 -16.98 5.98 17.75
C SER A 187 -18.15 5.49 16.91
N GLY A 188 -18.15 4.21 16.50
CA GLY A 188 -19.26 3.60 15.79
C GLY A 188 -20.56 3.56 16.61
N LYS A 189 -20.46 3.27 17.92
CA LYS A 189 -21.62 3.26 18.83
C LYS A 189 -22.19 4.66 19.12
N ARG A 190 -21.36 5.71 19.09
CA ARG A 190 -21.85 7.11 19.17
C ARG A 190 -22.53 7.53 17.87
N LYS A 191 -21.90 7.24 16.73
CA LYS A 191 -22.46 7.56 15.41
C LYS A 191 -23.81 6.88 15.17
N GLY A 192 -23.94 5.61 15.54
CA GLY A 192 -25.18 4.81 15.51
C GLY A 192 -26.25 5.17 16.55
N LYS A 193 -25.97 6.15 17.43
CA LYS A 193 -26.91 6.69 18.41
C LYS A 193 -27.45 8.06 17.97
N ASP A 194 -26.64 8.83 17.23
CA ASP A 194 -26.99 10.18 16.79
C ASP A 194 -27.83 10.19 15.48
N ASP A 195 -27.79 9.11 14.69
CA ASP A 195 -28.63 8.84 13.51
C ASP A 195 -30.01 8.24 13.86
N GLY A 196 -30.27 7.92 15.14
CA GLY A 196 -31.57 7.48 15.66
C GLY A 196 -32.58 8.61 15.96
N GLU A 197 -32.17 9.88 15.84
CA GLU A 197 -33.01 11.05 16.18
C GLU A 197 -33.30 11.95 14.97
N LEU A 198 -33.59 11.34 13.82
CA LEU A 198 -34.35 11.97 12.74
C LEU A 198 -35.59 11.14 12.43
N ALA A 199 -36.33 10.77 13.47
CA ALA A 199 -37.70 10.27 13.30
C ALA A 199 -38.58 11.45 12.84
N PHE A 200 -38.89 11.46 11.55
CA PHE A 200 -39.90 12.31 10.92
C PHE A 200 -41.21 12.24 11.71
N LYS A 201 -41.45 13.21 12.61
CA LYS A 201 -42.76 13.40 13.25
C LYS A 201 -43.68 14.06 12.24
N SER A 202 -44.45 13.24 11.53
CA SER A 202 -45.64 13.69 10.82
C SER A 202 -46.80 13.84 11.80
N GLU A 203 -46.89 14.97 12.48
CA GLU A 203 -48.15 15.40 13.09
C GLU A 203 -48.93 16.21 12.05
N PRO A 204 -50.18 15.85 11.69
CA PRO A 204 -50.98 16.64 10.77
C PRO A 204 -51.59 17.84 11.51
N ASP A 205 -51.14 19.05 11.16
CA ASP A 205 -51.76 20.29 11.64
C ASP A 205 -53.10 20.52 10.92
N VAL A 206 -54.18 20.04 11.53
CA VAL A 206 -55.55 20.35 11.08
C VAL A 206 -56.00 21.61 11.80
N ARG A 207 -55.89 22.76 11.14
CA ARG A 207 -56.73 23.94 11.42
C ARG A 207 -57.18 24.59 10.11
N GLN A 208 -58.36 24.19 9.65
CA GLN A 208 -59.14 24.95 8.66
C GLN A 208 -59.71 26.21 9.33
N PRO A 209 -59.63 27.40 8.69
CA PRO A 209 -60.59 28.46 8.94
C PRO A 209 -61.77 28.35 7.95
N VAL A 210 -62.98 28.30 8.51
CA VAL A 210 -64.27 28.38 7.80
C VAL A 210 -64.46 29.80 7.24
N PRO A 211 -64.90 29.99 5.99
CA PRO A 211 -65.21 31.32 5.46
C PRO A 211 -66.49 31.89 6.11
N LYS A 212 -66.43 33.14 6.55
CA LYS A 212 -67.60 33.93 6.96
C LYS A 212 -68.13 34.66 5.73
N ASN A 213 -69.42 34.40 5.43
CA ASN A 213 -70.39 35.10 4.56
C ASN A 213 -69.88 35.78 3.30
#